data_AF-A0A699STB2-F1
#
_entry.id   AF-A0A699STB2-F1
#
_cell.length_a   1.000
_cell.length_b   1.000
_cell.length_c   1.000
_cell.angle_alpha   90.00
_cell.angle_beta   90.00
_cell.angle_gamma   90.00
#
_symmetry.space_group_name_H-M   'P 1'
#
loop_
_entity.id
_entity.type
_entity.pdbx_description
1 polymer ?
#
loop_
_entity_poly.entity_id
_entity_poly.type
_entity_poly.pdbx_seq_one_letter_code
_entity_poly.pdbx_strand_id
1 'polypeptide(L)'
;LDDDNVLWHDTRLVVPNDASLREAMLVEAHSSPFSVHPGSTKMYHDLKQYFWWSGMKGDVAMFVSKCLICQQVKIEHQRASGLLQPLDIPVWKWDEISIDFVTGWHASIKRAPFEMLYGRAPICWDQVRERVIEGLEMIEVTNAKVL
;
A
#
# COMPACT_ATOMS: atom_id res chain seq x y z
N LEU A 1 11.00 -25.02 -14.99
CA LEU A 1 9.81 -25.87 -14.85
C LEU A 1 10.21 -26.91 -13.84
N ASP A 2 9.57 -26.87 -12.67
CA ASP A 2 9.69 -27.95 -11.69
C ASP A 2 8.77 -29.12 -12.08
N ASP A 3 8.70 -30.14 -11.22
CA ASP A 3 7.89 -31.34 -11.42
C ASP A 3 6.38 -31.02 -11.53
N ASP A 4 5.96 -29.83 -11.11
CA ASP A 4 4.58 -29.33 -11.15
C ASP A 4 4.33 -28.35 -12.33
N ASN A 5 5.24 -28.28 -13.31
CA ASN A 5 5.17 -27.38 -14.48
C ASN A 5 5.21 -25.88 -14.16
N VAL A 6 5.75 -25.52 -12.99
CA VAL A 6 5.79 -24.13 -12.53
C VAL A 6 7.11 -23.45 -12.95
N LEU A 7 6.99 -22.21 -13.42
CA LEU A 7 8.13 -21.35 -13.74
C LEU A 7 8.55 -20.55 -12.52
N TRP A 8 9.85 -20.60 -12.21
CA TRP A 8 10.46 -19.86 -11.11
C TRP A 8 11.52 -18.90 -11.64
N HIS A 9 11.58 -17.70 -11.07
CA HIS A 9 12.67 -16.74 -11.24
C HIS A 9 13.35 -16.57 -9.89
N ASP A 10 14.58 -17.06 -9.78
CA ASP A 10 15.30 -17.23 -8.51
C ASP A 10 14.48 -18.06 -7.51
N THR A 11 13.85 -17.42 -6.52
CA THR A 11 13.00 -18.03 -5.49
C THR A 11 11.54 -17.55 -5.58
N ARG A 12 11.14 -17.00 -6.73
CA ARG A 12 9.82 -16.37 -6.92
C ARG A 12 9.04 -17.06 -8.02
N LEU A 13 7.74 -17.18 -7.82
CA LEU A 13 6.80 -17.72 -8.78
C LEU A 13 6.66 -16.76 -9.97
N VAL A 14 6.89 -17.27 -11.18
CA VAL A 14 6.68 -16.49 -12.41
C VAL A 14 5.21 -16.52 -12.76
N VAL A 15 4.61 -15.33 -12.81
CA VAL A 15 3.22 -15.16 -13.21
C VAL A 15 3.15 -15.05 -14.74
N PRO A 16 2.38 -15.91 -15.43
CA PRO A 16 2.19 -15.83 -16.87
C PRO A 16 1.74 -14.46 -17.36
N ASN A 17 1.86 -14.21 -18.66
CA ASN A 17 1.34 -12.99 -19.29
C ASN A 17 -0.17 -13.07 -19.53
N ASP A 18 -0.90 -13.37 -18.45
CA ASP A 18 -2.35 -13.40 -18.42
C ASP A 18 -2.86 -12.16 -17.68
N ALA A 19 -3.62 -11.31 -18.40
CA ALA A 19 -4.11 -10.05 -17.86
C ALA A 19 -5.09 -10.24 -16.70
N SER A 20 -6.01 -11.20 -16.81
CA SER A 20 -7.00 -11.47 -15.75
C SER A 20 -6.35 -11.97 -14.46
N LEU A 21 -5.33 -12.81 -14.59
CA LEU A 21 -4.58 -13.36 -13.47
C LEU A 21 -3.83 -12.26 -12.72
N ARG A 22 -3.07 -11.44 -13.46
CA ARG A 22 -2.31 -10.32 -12.87
C ARG A 22 -3.26 -9.29 -12.24
N GLU A 23 -4.39 -8.99 -12.88
CA GLU A 23 -5.39 -8.09 -12.31
C GLU A 23 -5.99 -8.64 -11.02
N ALA A 24 -6.38 -9.91 -10.97
CA ALA A 24 -6.90 -10.55 -9.75
C ALA A 24 -5.90 -10.48 -8.59
N MET A 25 -4.62 -10.74 -8.86
CA MET A 25 -3.55 -10.61 -7.85
C MET A 25 -3.40 -9.17 -7.34
N LEU A 26 -3.49 -8.18 -8.23
CA LEU A 26 -3.42 -6.76 -7.86
C LEU A 26 -4.65 -6.34 -7.05
N VAL A 27 -5.84 -6.80 -7.41
CA VAL A 27 -7.10 -6.56 -6.68
C VAL A 27 -7.01 -7.15 -5.27
N GLU A 28 -6.60 -8.40 -5.12
CA GLU A 28 -6.48 -9.04 -3.81
C GLU A 28 -5.45 -8.30 -2.92
N ALA A 29 -4.26 -8.04 -3.45
CA ALA A 29 -3.21 -7.37 -2.69
C ALA A 29 -3.55 -5.92 -2.29
N HIS A 30 -4.51 -5.28 -2.99
CA HIS A 30 -4.85 -3.87 -2.75
C HIS A 30 -6.18 -3.66 -2.02
N SER A 31 -7.18 -4.49 -2.31
CA SER A 31 -8.58 -4.31 -1.90
C SER A 31 -9.04 -5.35 -0.89
N SER A 32 -8.17 -6.29 -0.48
CA SER A 32 -8.46 -7.21 0.62
C SER A 32 -8.84 -6.41 1.89
N PRO A 33 -9.83 -6.85 2.68
CA PRO A 33 -10.23 -6.17 3.92
C PRO A 33 -9.07 -5.94 4.91
N PHE A 34 -8.01 -6.73 4.79
CA PHE A 34 -6.80 -6.64 5.62
C PHE A 34 -5.68 -5.79 4.98
N SER A 35 -5.78 -5.52 3.69
CA SER A 35 -4.88 -4.66 2.94
C SER A 35 -5.39 -3.23 3.07
N VAL A 36 -4.81 -2.46 3.99
CA VAL A 36 -5.12 -1.03 4.20
C VAL A 36 -4.65 -0.20 3.00
N HIS A 37 -5.26 -0.42 1.82
CA HIS A 37 -4.97 0.22 0.54
C HIS A 37 -3.49 0.58 0.37
N PRO A 38 -2.58 -0.42 0.32
CA PRO A 38 -1.15 -0.17 0.34
C PRO A 38 -0.74 0.69 -0.86
N GLY A 39 0.12 1.68 -0.60
CA GLY A 39 0.73 2.47 -1.66
C GLY A 39 1.60 1.61 -2.58
N SER A 40 1.86 2.11 -3.79
CA SER A 40 2.56 1.38 -4.86
C SER A 40 3.89 0.76 -4.43
N THR A 41 4.70 1.48 -3.65
CA THR A 41 5.98 0.98 -3.13
C THR A 41 5.79 -0.20 -2.20
N LYS A 42 4.85 -0.10 -1.23
CA LYS A 42 4.58 -1.19 -0.27
C LYS A 42 4.03 -2.41 -1.01
N MET A 43 3.01 -2.22 -1.84
CA MET A 43 2.39 -3.29 -2.62
C MET A 43 3.41 -4.01 -3.51
N TYR A 44 4.29 -3.28 -4.21
CA TYR A 44 5.36 -3.89 -5.01
C TYR A 44 6.32 -4.72 -4.17
N HIS A 45 6.77 -4.20 -3.02
CA HIS A 45 7.69 -4.93 -2.15
C HIS A 45 7.06 -6.18 -1.54
N ASP A 46 5.78 -6.12 -1.18
CA ASP A 46 5.05 -7.25 -0.61
C ASP A 46 4.83 -8.34 -1.67
N LEU A 47 4.42 -7.99 -2.89
CA LEU A 47 4.27 -8.94 -4.01
C LEU A 47 5.60 -9.55 -4.47
N LYS A 48 6.67 -8.72 -4.51
CA LYS A 48 8.01 -9.16 -4.94
C LYS A 48 8.61 -10.24 -4.03
N GLN A 49 8.11 -10.45 -2.82
CA GLN A 49 8.62 -11.53 -1.98
C GLN A 49 8.34 -12.91 -2.58
N TYR A 50 7.18 -13.07 -3.22
CA TYR A 50 6.67 -14.37 -3.67
C TYR A 50 6.53 -14.48 -5.19
N PHE A 51 6.24 -13.37 -5.87
CA PHE A 51 5.88 -13.37 -7.29
C PHE A 51 6.83 -12.52 -8.14
N TRP A 52 6.87 -12.85 -9.43
CA TRP A 52 7.61 -12.09 -10.44
C TRP A 52 6.92 -12.13 -11.80
N TRP A 53 6.91 -10.99 -12.50
CA TRP A 53 6.62 -10.91 -13.93
C TRP A 53 7.25 -9.66 -14.55
N SER A 54 7.40 -9.67 -15.88
CA SER A 54 7.90 -8.52 -16.64
C SER A 54 6.97 -7.32 -16.50
N GLY A 55 7.48 -6.19 -16.01
CA GLY A 55 6.68 -4.97 -15.87
C GLY A 55 5.93 -4.81 -14.55
N MET A 56 6.06 -5.76 -13.60
CA MET A 56 5.33 -5.78 -12.32
C MET A 56 5.30 -4.44 -11.57
N LYS A 57 6.42 -3.72 -11.52
CA LYS A 57 6.48 -2.43 -10.84
C LYS A 57 5.60 -1.36 -11.51
N GLY A 58 5.52 -1.39 -12.84
CA GLY A 58 4.67 -0.49 -13.64
C GLY A 58 3.19 -0.83 -13.46
N ASP A 59 2.85 -2.11 -13.50
CA ASP A 59 1.48 -2.59 -13.31
C ASP A 59 0.94 -2.20 -11.93
N VAL A 60 1.73 -2.43 -10.88
CA VAL A 60 1.39 -2.00 -9.50
C VAL A 60 1.20 -0.50 -9.41
N ALA A 61 2.10 0.30 -10.01
CA ALA A 61 2.00 1.75 -9.98
C ALA A 61 0.74 2.24 -10.72
N MET A 62 0.44 1.68 -11.89
CA MET A 62 -0.74 2.00 -12.67
C MET A 62 -2.03 1.62 -11.93
N PHE A 63 -2.07 0.43 -11.33
CA PHE A 63 -3.22 -0.05 -10.58
C PHE A 63 -3.53 0.86 -9.38
N VAL A 64 -2.53 1.10 -8.52
CA VAL A 64 -2.71 1.97 -7.33
C VAL A 64 -3.04 3.41 -7.73
N SER A 65 -2.52 3.89 -8.86
CA SER A 65 -2.84 5.23 -9.35
C SER A 65 -4.31 5.42 -9.72
N LYS A 66 -5.04 4.34 -10.04
CA LYS A 66 -6.47 4.37 -10.37
C LYS A 66 -7.39 4.23 -9.14
N CYS A 67 -6.84 3.91 -7.97
CA CYS A 67 -7.63 3.74 -6.75
C CYS A 67 -8.09 5.10 -6.18
N LEU A 68 -9.40 5.33 -6.14
CA LEU A 68 -10.00 6.56 -5.60
C LEU A 68 -9.69 6.77 -4.12
N ILE A 69 -9.68 5.70 -3.32
CA ILE A 69 -9.36 5.77 -1.88
C ILE A 69 -7.92 6.25 -1.72
N CYS A 70 -6.97 5.63 -2.44
CA CYS A 70 -5.58 6.06 -2.44
C CYS A 70 -5.40 7.49 -2.93
N GLN A 71 -6.11 7.92 -3.98
CA GLN A 71 -6.01 9.30 -4.49
C GLN A 71 -6.50 10.32 -3.45
N GLN A 72 -7.58 10.02 -2.74
CA GLN A 72 -8.15 10.93 -1.74
C GLN A 72 -7.28 11.03 -0.48
N VAL A 73 -6.72 9.91 0.00
CA VAL A 73 -5.90 9.89 1.22
C VAL A 73 -4.45 10.26 0.97
N LYS A 74 -3.96 10.16 -0.27
CA LYS A 74 -2.61 10.56 -0.64
C LYS A 74 -2.60 12.07 -0.77
N ILE A 75 -2.50 12.72 0.39
CA ILE A 75 -2.30 14.16 0.50
C ILE A 75 -1.11 14.53 -0.38
N GLU A 76 -1.26 15.60 -1.15
CA GLU A 76 -0.17 16.15 -1.94
C GLU A 76 0.92 16.60 -0.97
N HIS A 77 1.99 15.80 -0.83
CA HIS A 77 3.14 16.15 0.01
C HIS A 77 4.05 17.17 -0.68
N GLN A 78 3.58 17.81 -1.75
CA GLN A 78 4.29 18.94 -2.33
C GLN A 78 4.24 20.08 -1.31
N ARG A 79 5.39 20.74 -1.12
CA ARG A 79 5.38 22.01 -0.40
C ARG A 79 4.37 22.92 -1.09
N ALA A 80 3.59 23.66 -0.31
CA ALA A 80 2.71 24.70 -0.85
C ALA A 80 3.52 25.49 -1.89
N SER A 81 3.05 25.48 -3.14
CA SER A 81 3.79 26.06 -4.25
C SER A 81 3.70 27.59 -4.12
N GLY A 82 4.64 28.17 -3.38
CA GLY A 82 4.64 29.58 -3.04
C GLY A 82 5.64 29.93 -1.94
N LEU A 83 6.04 31.20 -1.88
CA LEU A 83 6.76 31.73 -0.74
C LEU A 83 5.78 31.84 0.43
N LEU A 84 6.18 31.39 1.62
CA LEU A 84 5.47 31.70 2.85
C LEU A 84 5.26 33.21 2.90
N GLN A 85 4.00 33.66 2.97
CA GLN A 85 3.69 35.07 3.20
C GLN A 85 3.96 35.35 4.68
N PRO A 86 5.00 36.12 5.02
CA PRO A 86 5.21 36.53 6.40
C PRO A 86 4.05 37.44 6.80
N LEU A 87 3.57 37.31 8.03
CA LEU A 87 2.69 38.33 8.61
C LEU A 87 3.48 39.63 8.78
N ASP A 88 2.80 40.77 8.62
CA ASP A 88 3.41 42.07 8.86
C ASP A 88 3.89 42.17 10.31
N ILE A 89 5.06 42.76 10.53
CA ILE A 89 5.60 42.91 11.89
C ILE A 89 4.73 43.95 12.62
N PRO A 90 4.08 43.60 13.74
CA PRO A 90 3.28 44.56 14.50
C PRO A 90 4.17 45.72 14.98
N VAL A 91 3.69 46.95 14.78
CA VAL A 91 4.46 48.17 15.04
C VAL A 91 4.52 48.46 16.54
N TRP A 92 3.51 48.03 17.28
CA TRP A 92 3.37 48.31 18.70
C TRP A 92 2.83 47.11 19.49
N LYS A 93 2.89 47.24 20.82
CA LYS A 93 2.36 46.24 21.75
C LYS A 93 0.85 46.10 21.60
N TRP A 94 0.37 44.85 21.54
CA TRP A 94 -1.05 44.48 21.43
C TRP A 94 -1.73 44.84 20.10
N ASP A 95 -0.99 45.24 19.08
CA ASP A 95 -1.54 45.47 17.74
C ASP A 95 -2.04 44.16 17.10
N GLU A 96 -1.45 43.03 17.49
CA GLU A 96 -1.83 41.70 17.04
C GLU A 96 -1.79 40.69 18.20
N ILE A 97 -2.81 39.86 18.32
CA ILE A 97 -2.90 38.78 19.30
C ILE A 97 -3.30 37.49 18.57
N SER A 98 -2.35 36.56 18.45
CA SER A 98 -2.62 35.21 17.97
C SER A 98 -2.91 34.28 19.15
N ILE A 99 -3.96 33.47 19.07
CA ILE A 99 -4.31 32.45 20.07
C ILE A 99 -4.27 31.08 19.41
N ASP A 100 -3.66 30.10 20.08
CA ASP A 100 -3.67 28.70 19.65
C ASP A 100 -4.03 27.77 20.83
N PHE A 101 -4.57 26.60 20.52
CA PHE A 101 -4.97 25.58 21.49
C PHE A 101 -4.05 24.37 21.40
N VAL A 102 -3.29 24.10 22.47
CA VAL A 102 -2.51 22.86 22.57
C VAL A 102 -3.43 21.73 23.02
N THR A 103 -3.76 20.81 22.12
CA THR A 103 -4.52 19.58 22.43
C THR A 103 -3.59 18.37 22.55
N GLY A 104 -4.01 17.30 23.23
CA GLY A 104 -3.23 16.05 23.31
C GLY A 104 -2.33 15.88 24.53
N TRP A 105 -2.50 16.69 25.59
CA TRP A 105 -1.83 16.44 26.86
C TRP A 105 -2.28 15.10 27.46
N HIS A 106 -1.32 14.30 27.93
CA HIS A 106 -1.50 13.00 28.59
C HIS A 106 -2.14 13.15 29.99
N ALA A 107 -3.30 13.78 30.06
CA ALA A 107 -4.14 13.73 31.25
C ALA A 107 -5.28 12.74 30.97
N SER A 108 -5.20 11.57 31.61
CA SER A 108 -6.28 10.59 31.85
C SER A 108 -6.77 9.65 30.73
N ILE A 109 -6.39 9.80 29.45
CA ILE A 109 -6.87 8.88 28.41
C ILE A 109 -5.87 7.72 28.20
N LYS A 110 -6.27 6.50 28.58
CA LYS A 110 -5.56 5.24 28.27
C LYS A 110 -5.58 4.93 26.76
N ARG A 111 -4.92 5.74 25.93
CA ARG A 111 -4.78 5.47 24.50
C ARG A 111 -3.54 4.62 24.22
N ALA A 112 -3.67 3.75 23.23
CA ALA A 112 -2.60 2.90 22.76
C ALA A 112 -1.41 3.75 22.25
N PRO A 113 -0.15 3.33 22.50
CA PRO A 113 1.03 4.04 22.03
C PRO A 113 1.01 4.24 20.51
N PHE A 114 1.57 5.37 20.05
CA PHE A 114 1.64 5.78 18.65
C PHE A 114 2.11 4.65 17.70
N GLU A 115 3.05 3.82 18.14
CA GLU A 115 3.59 2.72 17.33
C GLU A 115 2.55 1.64 16.97
N MET A 116 1.53 1.41 17.80
CA MET A 116 0.47 0.45 17.46
C MET A 116 -0.50 0.98 16.41
N LEU A 117 -0.61 2.30 16.24
CA LEU A 117 -1.51 2.92 15.26
C LEU A 117 -0.86 3.12 13.89
N TYR A 118 0.47 3.31 13.86
CA TYR A 118 1.21 3.67 12.64
C TYR A 118 2.34 2.68 12.28
N GLY A 119 2.47 1.58 13.02
CA GLY A 119 3.39 0.50 12.71
C GLY A 119 3.11 -0.11 11.33
N ARG A 120 4.18 -0.49 10.63
CA ARG A 120 4.11 -1.08 9.28
C ARG A 120 3.61 -2.52 9.38
N ALA A 121 2.30 -2.71 9.42
CA ALA A 121 1.71 -4.05 9.38
C ALA A 121 2.08 -4.75 8.05
N PRO A 122 2.60 -5.99 8.08
CA PRO A 122 2.64 -6.84 6.90
C PRO A 122 1.24 -6.92 6.30
N ILE A 123 1.13 -7.05 4.97
CA ILE A 123 -0.11 -7.58 4.43
C ILE A 123 -0.26 -8.96 5.08
N CYS A 124 -1.37 -9.18 5.79
CA CYS A 124 -1.57 -10.36 6.61
C CYS A 124 -1.71 -11.59 5.71
N TRP A 125 -0.59 -12.25 5.43
CA TRP A 125 -0.57 -13.55 4.75
C TRP A 125 -0.54 -14.71 5.77
N ASP A 126 0.03 -14.49 6.96
CA ASP A 126 0.26 -15.54 7.96
C ASP A 126 -1.03 -16.09 8.60
N GLN A 127 -2.11 -15.30 8.60
CA GLN A 127 -3.43 -15.70 9.13
C GLN A 127 -4.39 -16.21 8.03
N VAL A 128 -3.95 -16.20 6.76
CA VAL A 128 -4.64 -16.76 5.60
C VAL A 128 -4.14 -18.20 5.36
N ARG A 129 -3.97 -18.96 6.45
CA ARG A 129 -3.66 -20.39 6.37
C ARG A 129 -4.89 -21.29 6.36
N GLU A 130 -6.07 -20.75 6.69
CA GLU A 130 -7.35 -21.49 6.73
C GLU A 130 -8.44 -20.91 5.84
N ARG A 131 -8.17 -19.81 5.14
CA ARG A 131 -8.94 -19.45 3.95
C ARG A 131 -7.97 -19.49 2.79
N VAL A 132 -7.97 -20.65 2.16
CA VAL A 132 -7.58 -20.88 0.77
C VAL A 132 -7.87 -19.58 0.00
N ILE A 133 -6.84 -18.74 -0.20
CA ILE A 133 -6.62 -18.26 -1.57
C ILE A 133 -6.65 -19.56 -2.33
N GLU A 134 -7.51 -19.64 -3.33
CA GLU A 134 -7.51 -20.71 -4.32
C GLU A 134 -6.14 -20.70 -5.04
N GLY A 135 -5.06 -20.93 -4.30
CA GLY A 135 -3.68 -21.00 -4.74
C GLY A 135 -3.45 -22.29 -5.50
N LEU A 136 -4.25 -23.32 -5.22
CA LEU A 136 -4.41 -24.46 -6.11
C LEU A 136 -5.05 -24.04 -7.44
N GLU A 137 -6.08 -23.20 -7.45
CA GLU A 137 -6.72 -22.77 -8.71
C GLU A 137 -5.82 -21.80 -9.49
N MET A 138 -5.00 -20.97 -8.85
CA MET A 138 -4.04 -20.10 -9.53
C MET A 138 -2.84 -20.88 -10.10
N ILE A 139 -2.38 -21.94 -9.43
CA ILE A 139 -1.39 -22.89 -9.98
C ILE A 139 -2.02 -23.70 -11.13
N GLU A 140 -3.25 -24.16 -11.00
CA GLU A 140 -4.01 -24.85 -12.06
C GLU A 140 -4.28 -23.95 -13.27
N VAL A 141 -4.65 -22.67 -13.08
CA VAL A 141 -4.86 -21.69 -14.15
C VAL A 141 -3.53 -21.32 -14.82
N THR A 142 -2.45 -21.25 -14.04
CA THR A 142 -1.09 -21.05 -14.58
C THR A 142 -0.67 -22.28 -15.40
N ASN A 143 -0.92 -23.49 -14.91
CA ASN A 143 -0.60 -24.73 -15.60
C ASN A 143 -1.48 -24.98 -16.84
N ALA A 144 -2.74 -24.55 -16.83
CA ALA A 144 -3.67 -24.69 -17.96
C ALA A 144 -3.44 -23.67 -19.08
N LYS A 145 -2.70 -22.58 -18.82
CA LYS A 145 -2.39 -21.52 -19.81
C LYS A 145 -0.94 -21.52 -20.29
N VAL A 146 -0.08 -22.31 -19.65
CA VAL A 146 1.30 -22.58 -20.09
C VAL A 146 1.36 -23.77 -21.07
N LEU A 147 0.29 -24.56 -21.17
CA LEU A 147 0.09 -25.61 -22.18
C LEU A 147 -0.75 -25.12 -23.37
#